data_AF-A0A812XN10-F1
#
_entry.id   AF-A0A812XN10-F1
#
_cell.length_a   1.000
_cell.length_b   1.000
_cell.length_c   1.000
_cell.angle_alpha   90.00
_cell.angle_beta   90.00
_cell.angle_gamma   90.00
#
_symmetry.space_group_name_H-M   'P 1'
#
loop_
_entity.id
_entity.type
_entity.pdbx_description
1 polymer ?
#
loop_
_entity_poly.entity_id
_entity_poly.type
_entity_poly.pdbx_seq_one_letter_code
_entity_poly.pdbx_strand_id
1 'polypeptide(L)'
;MSRWGIVLGLFTTAAALNVGHEQLRKETGVLSWEASDSLRNQLYVLAGVCCFALAGSLVFFWTSTPGSDRKEVDEKVAEAIPATVDEEDAGPSLADYEDLVKSVLQRTADQLGPKVAKGAQVQNILNDKVGSLADKAKAFVMTELTDTVGSVATALQMEEFMVLVDDDAAVAASFPPLSVLLAGLLVPANLNLNIACHLLQTFIVLLPVLCVVGYSEYADAGHPCKSIPGLRLWARTVGVIAGLVTLARLVLAVKCMMAKSAIRRKNEEMKEQLEKATVHASSTGIEELKQLFFFYATTLQHAVVCEGNTRVGFFSHIVGFGTLLWLLTTFFNTYLYFAYMFVPGVVAFHPSAADEPSYCAAWVTVCAAKISILLAVLFFFVNVMTVFCWASETVLSMDSVSSKIISKAKAFDNLGLGLPVAQLFVKVLLFRGSTDMMCARLAVHLREKDGLSQELAQTESRLAQLKAEIEAKDKQVDAIKAEMTSDGAGLEAAKTRGAEVIQAAREKAAVLDQQVAEAAANPDSQDMLNTLKSMMDKAFEAADAAKDQAKQAANQAASAAGDLAAAAGEYDYKGAAEKYAGQAASAAGDYKAVAEKYAGQAAAAAKDAASGLPDHDYADKVKSLGQNFGR
;
A
#
# COMPACT_ATOMS: atom_id res chain seq x y z
N MET A 1 18.55 -3.20 -28.55
CA MET A 1 18.47 -4.50 -29.25
C MET A 1 17.16 -4.54 -30.03
N SER A 2 17.19 -4.82 -31.33
CA SER A 2 16.03 -4.61 -32.20
C SER A 2 14.92 -5.63 -31.95
N ARG A 3 13.67 -5.18 -32.09
CA ARG A 3 12.41 -5.94 -31.89
C ARG A 3 12.34 -7.26 -32.69
N TRP A 4 13.20 -7.42 -33.68
CA TRP A 4 13.31 -8.60 -34.53
C TRP A 4 14.33 -9.63 -34.04
N GLY A 5 15.30 -9.26 -33.20
CA GLY A 5 16.40 -10.14 -32.80
C GLY A 5 15.98 -11.34 -31.95
N ILE A 6 14.94 -11.20 -31.12
CA ILE A 6 14.43 -12.29 -30.25
C ILE A 6 13.60 -13.29 -31.06
N VAL A 7 12.76 -12.81 -31.99
CA VAL A 7 12.00 -13.67 -32.91
C VAL A 7 12.96 -14.42 -33.83
N LEU A 8 13.96 -13.74 -34.39
CA LEU A 8 14.98 -14.36 -35.23
C LEU A 8 15.84 -15.37 -34.45
N GLY A 9 16.11 -15.11 -33.16
CA GLY A 9 16.81 -16.03 -32.26
C GLY A 9 16.07 -17.35 -32.05
N LEU A 10 14.74 -17.30 -31.86
CA LEU A 10 13.92 -18.50 -31.70
C LEU A 10 13.82 -19.33 -33.00
N PHE A 11 13.69 -18.66 -34.14
CA PHE A 11 13.69 -19.32 -35.46
C PHE A 11 15.06 -19.95 -35.80
N THR A 12 16.16 -19.30 -35.43
CA THR A 12 17.51 -19.83 -35.68
C THR A 12 17.84 -21.04 -34.81
N THR A 13 17.36 -21.12 -33.57
CA THR A 13 17.50 -22.34 -32.74
C THR A 13 16.72 -23.54 -33.30
N ALA A 14 15.51 -23.31 -33.83
CA ALA A 14 14.73 -24.37 -34.48
C ALA A 14 15.38 -24.86 -35.79
N ALA A 15 15.95 -23.94 -36.58
CA ALA A 15 16.69 -24.28 -37.79
C ALA A 15 18.03 -25.00 -37.48
N ALA A 16 18.75 -24.59 -36.44
CA ALA A 16 19.99 -25.23 -36.01
C ALA A 16 19.79 -26.67 -35.50
N LEU A 17 18.66 -26.94 -34.83
CA LEU A 17 18.27 -28.30 -34.44
C LEU A 17 18.00 -29.20 -35.66
N ASN A 18 17.47 -28.62 -36.76
CA ASN A 18 17.19 -29.37 -37.98
C ASN A 18 18.49 -29.73 -38.74
N VAL A 19 19.43 -28.78 -38.85
CA VAL A 19 20.72 -28.99 -39.54
C VAL A 19 21.64 -29.97 -38.78
N GLY A 20 21.67 -29.88 -37.44
CA GLY A 20 22.47 -30.82 -36.64
C GLY A 20 22.02 -32.28 -36.75
N HIS A 21 20.72 -32.51 -36.94
CA HIS A 21 20.16 -33.86 -37.04
C HIS A 21 20.39 -34.50 -38.42
N GLU A 22 20.47 -33.71 -39.49
CA GLU A 22 20.78 -34.20 -40.84
C GLU A 22 22.26 -34.58 -40.99
N GLN A 23 23.14 -33.89 -40.25
CA GLN A 23 24.57 -34.20 -40.21
C GLN A 23 24.86 -35.48 -39.41
N LEU A 24 24.21 -35.67 -38.25
CA LEU A 24 24.25 -36.91 -37.48
C LEU A 24 23.71 -38.14 -38.25
N ARG A 25 22.73 -37.94 -39.14
CA ARG A 25 22.18 -39.00 -40.02
C ARG A 25 23.16 -39.47 -41.08
N LYS A 26 24.03 -38.57 -41.59
CA LYS A 26 25.05 -38.91 -42.59
C LYS A 26 26.25 -39.63 -41.98
N GLU A 27 26.59 -39.33 -40.73
CA GLU A 27 27.79 -39.87 -40.07
C GLU A 27 27.58 -41.24 -39.41
N THR A 28 26.36 -41.58 -38.99
CA THR A 28 26.16 -42.75 -38.11
C THR A 28 25.79 -44.06 -38.82
N GLY A 29 25.37 -44.06 -40.09
CA GLY A 29 25.24 -45.28 -40.91
C GLY A 29 24.43 -46.47 -40.32
N VAL A 30 23.64 -46.26 -39.26
CA VAL A 30 22.97 -47.33 -38.49
C VAL A 30 21.45 -47.26 -38.67
N LEU A 31 20.92 -48.43 -39.09
CA LEU A 31 19.55 -48.95 -39.04
C LEU A 31 18.40 -47.95 -38.89
N SER A 32 17.57 -47.92 -39.93
CA SER A 32 16.27 -47.28 -40.03
C SER A 32 15.34 -47.70 -38.88
N TRP A 33 15.31 -46.89 -37.82
CA TRP A 33 14.17 -46.85 -36.91
C TRP A 33 13.02 -46.17 -37.67
N GLU A 34 12.15 -46.97 -38.27
CA GLU A 34 10.81 -46.53 -38.68
C GLU A 34 9.94 -46.27 -37.43
N ALA A 35 10.40 -45.39 -36.53
CA ALA A 35 9.42 -44.56 -35.86
C ALA A 35 8.73 -43.79 -36.98
N SER A 36 7.50 -44.18 -37.29
CA SER A 36 6.67 -43.60 -38.36
C SER A 36 6.98 -42.12 -38.45
N ASP A 37 7.39 -41.65 -39.63
CA ASP A 37 7.65 -40.23 -39.87
C ASP A 37 6.49 -39.35 -39.36
N SER A 38 5.29 -39.92 -39.25
CA SER A 38 4.13 -39.37 -38.54
C SER A 38 4.40 -38.97 -37.09
N LEU A 39 4.96 -39.82 -36.23
CA LEU A 39 5.19 -39.51 -34.80
C LEU A 39 6.25 -38.40 -34.63
N ARG A 40 7.29 -38.45 -35.45
CA ARG A 40 8.36 -37.44 -35.50
C ARG A 40 7.78 -36.10 -35.97
N ASN A 41 6.97 -36.11 -37.01
CA ASN A 41 6.27 -34.93 -37.51
C ASN A 41 5.25 -34.42 -36.50
N GLN A 42 4.56 -35.28 -35.75
CA GLN A 42 3.63 -34.87 -34.68
C GLN A 42 4.35 -34.17 -33.53
N LEU A 43 5.54 -34.65 -33.14
CA LEU A 43 6.37 -34.00 -32.12
C LEU A 43 6.91 -32.64 -32.60
N TYR A 44 7.36 -32.53 -33.85
CA TYR A 44 7.78 -31.25 -34.43
C TYR A 44 6.63 -30.27 -34.62
N VAL A 45 5.46 -30.76 -35.04
CA VAL A 45 4.24 -29.95 -35.13
C VAL A 45 3.81 -29.49 -33.74
N LEU A 46 3.85 -30.35 -32.73
CA LEU A 46 3.50 -29.97 -31.36
C LEU A 46 4.48 -28.94 -30.79
N ALA A 47 5.79 -29.15 -30.95
CA ALA A 47 6.81 -28.18 -30.54
C ALA A 47 6.66 -26.85 -31.30
N GLY A 48 6.39 -26.91 -32.60
CA GLY A 48 6.09 -25.76 -33.44
C GLY A 48 4.84 -25.01 -32.97
N VAL A 49 3.74 -25.72 -32.72
CA VAL A 49 2.48 -25.15 -32.20
C VAL A 49 2.69 -24.53 -30.82
N CYS A 50 3.46 -25.15 -29.93
CA CYS A 50 3.82 -24.56 -28.64
C CYS A 50 4.66 -23.29 -28.80
N CYS A 51 5.63 -23.27 -29.71
CA CYS A 51 6.45 -22.08 -30.00
C CYS A 51 5.62 -20.96 -30.66
N PHE A 52 4.74 -21.30 -31.61
CA PHE A 52 3.83 -20.34 -32.26
C PHE A 52 2.75 -19.84 -31.31
N ALA A 53 2.26 -20.67 -30.38
CA ALA A 53 1.34 -20.23 -29.33
C ALA A 53 2.04 -19.30 -28.34
N LEU A 54 3.26 -19.60 -27.92
CA LEU A 54 4.07 -18.72 -27.08
C LEU A 54 4.37 -17.38 -27.78
N ALA A 55 4.80 -17.43 -29.03
CA ALA A 55 5.06 -16.23 -29.84
C ALA A 55 3.77 -15.45 -30.10
N GLY A 56 2.66 -16.14 -30.39
CA GLY A 56 1.33 -15.56 -30.61
C GLY A 56 0.76 -14.91 -29.36
N SER A 57 0.92 -15.53 -28.19
CA SER A 57 0.56 -14.94 -26.90
C SER A 57 1.43 -13.74 -26.54
N LEU A 58 2.74 -13.80 -26.84
CA LEU A 58 3.65 -12.65 -26.68
C LEU A 58 3.28 -11.49 -27.61
N VAL A 59 2.99 -11.78 -28.89
CA VAL A 59 2.57 -10.78 -29.88
C VAL A 59 1.20 -10.22 -29.53
N PHE A 60 0.21 -11.06 -29.23
CA PHE A 60 -1.11 -10.64 -28.79
C PHE A 60 -0.98 -9.72 -27.57
N PHE A 61 -0.25 -10.13 -26.54
CA PHE A 61 0.01 -9.31 -25.35
C PHE A 61 0.71 -7.98 -25.68
N TRP A 62 1.71 -7.99 -26.57
CA TRP A 62 2.38 -6.77 -27.05
C TRP A 62 1.48 -5.86 -27.89
N THR A 63 0.50 -6.42 -28.61
CA THR A 63 -0.44 -5.64 -29.43
C THR A 63 -1.70 -5.22 -28.67
N SER A 64 -2.03 -5.93 -27.58
CA SER A 64 -3.23 -5.70 -26.75
C SER A 64 -2.93 -4.89 -25.50
N THR A 65 -1.66 -4.60 -25.20
CA THR A 65 -1.29 -3.56 -24.24
C THR A 65 -1.35 -2.21 -24.97
N PRO A 66 -2.36 -1.35 -24.71
CA PRO A 66 -2.35 0.00 -25.26
C PRO A 66 -1.08 0.71 -24.82
N GLY A 67 -0.38 1.32 -25.78
CA GLY A 67 0.95 1.90 -25.60
C GLY A 67 1.09 2.68 -24.30
N SER A 68 2.03 2.23 -23.47
CA SER A 68 2.58 2.96 -22.35
C SER A 68 3.38 4.17 -22.89
N ASP A 69 2.66 5.20 -23.33
CA ASP A 69 3.15 6.59 -23.36
C ASP A 69 2.69 7.36 -22.10
N ARG A 70 2.26 6.62 -21.06
CA ARG A 70 1.99 7.20 -19.75
C ARG A 70 3.31 7.28 -18.99
N LYS A 71 3.95 8.45 -19.05
CA LYS A 71 5.06 8.80 -18.16
C LYS A 71 4.61 8.56 -16.72
N GLU A 72 5.07 7.45 -16.13
CA GLU A 72 5.17 7.33 -14.68
C GLU A 72 6.09 8.45 -14.21
N VAL A 73 5.52 9.42 -13.51
CA VAL A 73 6.27 10.29 -12.62
C VAL A 73 6.60 9.43 -11.41
N ASP A 74 7.68 8.65 -11.53
CA ASP A 74 8.29 7.99 -10.39
C ASP A 74 8.93 9.06 -9.50
N GLU A 75 8.20 9.41 -8.45
CA GLU A 75 8.76 10.10 -7.30
C GLU A 75 9.68 9.13 -6.55
N LYS A 76 10.99 9.30 -6.76
CA LYS A 76 12.03 8.64 -5.97
C LYS A 76 11.98 9.17 -4.53
N VAL A 77 11.23 8.49 -3.66
CA VAL A 77 11.54 8.45 -2.23
C VAL A 77 12.12 7.06 -1.94
N ALA A 78 13.41 6.93 -2.22
CA ALA A 78 14.21 5.82 -1.69
C ALA A 78 14.81 6.29 -0.37
N GLU A 79 14.03 6.21 0.70
CA GLU A 79 14.56 6.29 2.06
C GLU A 79 14.83 4.86 2.54
N ALA A 80 16.10 4.60 2.83
CA ALA A 80 16.58 3.31 3.29
C ALA A 80 16.13 3.10 4.75
N ILE A 81 15.24 2.12 4.97
CA ILE A 81 14.92 1.63 6.32
C ILE A 81 15.83 0.42 6.61
N PRO A 82 16.63 0.44 7.70
CA PRO A 82 17.40 -0.72 8.13
C PRO A 82 16.47 -1.81 8.66
N ALA A 83 16.67 -3.03 8.16
CA ALA A 83 15.95 -4.22 8.61
C ALA A 83 16.46 -4.68 9.98
N THR A 84 15.68 -4.40 11.02
CA THR A 84 15.64 -5.19 12.26
C THR A 84 14.18 -5.56 12.51
N VAL A 85 13.83 -6.78 12.10
CA VAL A 85 12.51 -7.37 12.37
C VAL A 85 12.64 -8.17 13.66
N ASP A 86 12.07 -7.64 14.74
CA ASP A 86 11.65 -8.45 15.87
C ASP A 86 10.34 -9.15 15.46
N GLU A 87 10.43 -10.44 15.17
CA GLU A 87 9.32 -11.33 14.85
C GLU A 87 8.68 -11.83 16.15
N GLU A 88 7.84 -11.02 16.79
CA GLU A 88 6.84 -11.51 17.75
C GLU A 88 5.77 -10.44 17.99
N ASP A 89 4.99 -10.13 16.96
CA ASP A 89 3.72 -9.42 17.16
C ASP A 89 2.63 -10.20 16.43
N ALA A 90 1.89 -10.99 17.22
CA ALA A 90 0.65 -11.61 16.78
C ALA A 90 -0.29 -10.47 16.40
N GLY A 91 -0.37 -10.19 15.10
CA GLY A 91 -1.16 -9.07 14.59
C GLY A 91 -2.58 -9.03 15.16
N PRO A 92 -3.21 -7.84 15.18
CA PRO A 92 -4.47 -7.61 15.84
C PRO A 92 -5.48 -8.69 15.43
N SER A 93 -6.01 -9.37 16.44
CA SER A 93 -6.90 -10.49 16.24
C SER A 93 -8.25 -9.98 15.70
N LEU A 94 -9.06 -10.87 15.14
CA LEU A 94 -10.44 -10.54 14.76
C LEU A 94 -11.24 -9.91 15.92
N ALA A 95 -10.84 -10.16 17.17
CA ALA A 95 -11.42 -9.56 18.36
C ALA A 95 -11.20 -8.04 18.44
N ASP A 96 -10.06 -7.51 17.97
CA ASP A 96 -9.77 -6.06 18.02
C ASP A 96 -10.64 -5.26 17.03
N TYR A 97 -11.15 -5.91 15.98
CA TYR A 97 -12.12 -5.34 15.06
C TYR A 97 -13.54 -5.43 15.60
N GLU A 98 -13.89 -6.56 16.22
CA GLU A 98 -15.17 -6.77 16.88
C GLU A 98 -15.38 -5.76 18.02
N ASP A 99 -14.34 -5.48 18.82
CA ASP A 99 -14.41 -4.53 19.93
C ASP A 99 -14.55 -3.08 19.46
N LEU A 100 -13.90 -2.70 18.36
CA LEU A 100 -14.06 -1.36 17.79
C LEU A 100 -15.48 -1.14 17.25
N VAL A 101 -15.99 -2.10 16.48
CA VAL A 101 -17.36 -2.07 15.92
C VAL A 101 -18.40 -2.05 17.04
N LYS A 102 -18.21 -2.88 18.08
CA LYS A 102 -19.03 -2.86 19.29
C LYS A 102 -19.00 -1.49 19.97
N SER A 103 -17.82 -0.89 20.15
CA SER A 103 -17.69 0.41 20.83
C SER A 103 -18.37 1.56 20.08
N VAL A 104 -18.28 1.58 18.75
CA VAL A 104 -18.92 2.58 17.89
C VAL A 104 -20.43 2.38 17.88
N LEU A 105 -20.91 1.14 17.65
CA LEU A 105 -22.33 0.80 17.70
C LEU A 105 -22.96 1.13 19.06
N GLN A 106 -22.23 0.87 20.15
CA GLN A 106 -22.72 1.13 21.49
C GLN A 106 -22.80 2.64 21.77
N ARG A 107 -21.80 3.43 21.36
CA ARG A 107 -21.89 4.90 21.43
C ARG A 107 -22.99 5.48 20.54
N THR A 108 -23.17 4.96 19.33
CA THR A 108 -24.24 5.40 18.42
C THR A 108 -25.62 5.04 18.98
N ALA A 109 -25.78 3.87 19.60
CA ALA A 109 -27.01 3.49 20.28
C ALA A 109 -27.31 4.34 21.52
N ASP A 110 -26.27 4.63 22.31
CA ASP A 110 -26.38 5.49 23.50
C ASP A 110 -26.75 6.94 23.12
N GLN A 111 -26.23 7.45 21.99
CA GLN A 111 -26.54 8.80 21.50
C GLN A 111 -27.89 8.91 20.77
N LEU A 112 -28.35 7.84 20.11
CA LEU A 112 -29.67 7.80 19.45
C LEU A 112 -30.82 7.43 20.39
N GLY A 113 -30.51 7.06 21.64
CA GLY A 113 -31.41 6.51 22.66
C GLY A 113 -32.75 7.24 22.87
N PRO A 114 -32.84 8.58 22.82
CA PRO A 114 -34.14 9.24 22.99
C PRO A 114 -35.00 9.32 21.72
N LYS A 115 -34.44 9.12 20.51
CA LYS A 115 -35.15 9.44 19.25
C LYS A 115 -35.28 8.30 18.24
N VAL A 116 -34.61 7.17 18.41
CA VAL A 116 -34.75 6.07 17.44
C VAL A 116 -34.83 4.71 18.16
N ALA A 117 -36.05 4.27 18.47
CA ALA A 117 -36.34 2.92 18.99
C ALA A 117 -35.86 1.78 18.07
N LYS A 118 -35.48 2.07 16.83
CA LYS A 118 -34.93 1.11 15.85
C LYS A 118 -33.40 0.93 15.94
N GLY A 119 -32.65 1.85 16.56
CA GLY A 119 -31.18 1.77 16.65
C GLY A 119 -30.68 0.58 17.48
N ALA A 120 -31.40 0.28 18.57
CA ALA A 120 -31.13 -0.89 19.42
C ALA A 120 -31.35 -2.23 18.70
N GLN A 121 -32.26 -2.30 17.72
CA GLN A 121 -32.47 -3.50 16.90
C GLN A 121 -31.28 -3.76 15.96
N VAL A 122 -30.74 -2.70 15.34
CA VAL A 122 -29.57 -2.80 14.46
C VAL A 122 -28.32 -3.21 15.25
N GLN A 123 -28.14 -2.65 16.46
CA GLN A 123 -27.05 -3.02 17.36
C GLN A 123 -27.10 -4.49 17.78
N ASN A 124 -28.28 -4.99 18.18
CA ASN A 124 -28.43 -6.39 18.59
C ASN A 124 -28.18 -7.36 17.42
N ILE A 125 -28.62 -7.01 16.20
CA ILE A 125 -28.36 -7.83 15.01
C ILE A 125 -26.87 -7.83 14.65
N LEU A 126 -26.18 -6.68 14.70
CA LEU A 126 -24.74 -6.63 14.42
C LEU A 126 -23.92 -7.42 15.45
N ASN A 127 -24.24 -7.30 16.73
CA ASN A 127 -23.49 -7.99 17.79
C ASN A 127 -23.66 -9.53 17.75
N ASP A 128 -24.87 -10.03 17.48
CA ASP A 128 -25.10 -11.48 17.33
C ASP A 128 -24.41 -12.07 16.09
N LYS A 129 -24.23 -11.25 15.04
CA LYS A 129 -23.74 -11.70 13.73
C LYS A 129 -22.21 -11.60 13.60
N VAL A 130 -21.60 -10.61 14.24
CA VAL A 130 -20.13 -10.48 14.28
C VAL A 130 -19.49 -11.60 15.12
N GLY A 131 -20.08 -11.96 16.27
CA GLY A 131 -19.56 -13.04 17.12
C GLY A 131 -19.65 -14.43 16.51
N SER A 132 -20.58 -14.68 15.58
CA SER A 132 -20.76 -16.00 14.95
C SER A 132 -19.97 -16.20 13.64
N LEU A 133 -19.45 -15.11 13.05
CA LEU A 133 -18.61 -15.10 11.85
C LEU A 133 -17.25 -15.77 12.05
N ALA A 134 -16.69 -15.69 13.26
CA ALA A 134 -15.38 -16.26 13.59
C ALA A 134 -15.41 -17.80 13.71
N ASP A 135 -16.53 -18.38 14.13
CA ASP A 135 -16.58 -19.78 14.56
C ASP A 135 -16.87 -20.81 13.46
N LYS A 136 -17.41 -20.42 12.28
CA LYS A 136 -17.91 -21.39 11.27
C LYS A 136 -17.65 -21.01 9.80
N ALA A 137 -16.44 -20.56 9.49
CA ALA A 137 -16.00 -19.80 8.31
C ALA A 137 -16.28 -20.28 6.84
N LYS A 138 -17.04 -21.34 6.50
CA LYS A 138 -17.20 -21.73 5.06
C LYS A 138 -18.64 -21.90 4.56
N ALA A 139 -19.49 -22.63 5.28
CA ALA A 139 -20.93 -22.64 4.98
C ALA A 139 -21.60 -21.37 5.51
N PHE A 140 -21.07 -20.83 6.61
CA PHE A 140 -21.54 -19.61 7.26
C PHE A 140 -21.25 -18.38 6.40
N VAL A 141 -20.07 -18.23 5.80
CA VAL A 141 -19.73 -17.00 5.04
C VAL A 141 -20.71 -16.73 3.90
N MET A 142 -21.21 -17.74 3.18
CA MET A 142 -22.20 -17.46 2.12
C MET A 142 -23.60 -17.16 2.69
N THR A 143 -24.06 -17.91 3.70
CA THR A 143 -25.37 -17.69 4.31
C THR A 143 -25.40 -16.39 5.12
N GLU A 144 -24.31 -16.03 5.77
CA GLU A 144 -24.18 -14.87 6.64
C GLU A 144 -23.66 -13.65 5.93
N LEU A 145 -22.91 -13.77 4.84
CA LEU A 145 -22.75 -12.64 3.92
C LEU A 145 -24.11 -12.31 3.29
N THR A 146 -24.93 -13.32 2.93
CA THR A 146 -26.27 -13.07 2.37
C THR A 146 -27.22 -12.50 3.43
N ASP A 147 -27.20 -13.01 4.66
CA ASP A 147 -28.01 -12.49 5.77
C ASP A 147 -27.50 -11.16 6.31
N THR A 148 -26.19 -10.91 6.35
CA THR A 148 -25.61 -9.63 6.77
C THR A 148 -25.80 -8.58 5.70
N VAL A 149 -25.64 -8.90 4.41
CA VAL A 149 -25.98 -8.00 3.30
C VAL A 149 -27.47 -7.73 3.28
N GLY A 150 -28.30 -8.76 3.48
CA GLY A 150 -29.75 -8.62 3.59
C GLY A 150 -30.16 -7.79 4.79
N SER A 151 -29.57 -8.03 5.96
CA SER A 151 -29.85 -7.30 7.20
C SER A 151 -29.32 -5.89 7.16
N VAL A 152 -28.15 -5.64 6.57
CA VAL A 152 -27.59 -4.30 6.35
C VAL A 152 -28.41 -3.54 5.31
N ALA A 153 -28.81 -4.15 4.19
CA ALA A 153 -29.68 -3.52 3.19
C ALA A 153 -31.09 -3.23 3.73
N THR A 154 -31.61 -4.11 4.59
CA THR A 154 -32.93 -3.94 5.25
C THR A 154 -32.85 -2.94 6.39
N ALA A 155 -31.78 -2.96 7.21
CA ALA A 155 -31.56 -2.03 8.32
C ALA A 155 -31.16 -0.63 7.85
N LEU A 156 -30.46 -0.52 6.71
CA LEU A 156 -30.21 0.77 6.06
C LEU A 156 -31.49 1.38 5.50
N GLN A 157 -32.62 0.64 5.44
CA GLN A 157 -33.80 1.02 4.66
C GLN A 157 -33.32 1.73 3.38
N MET A 158 -32.68 1.01 2.44
CA MET A 158 -31.97 1.66 1.33
C MET A 158 -32.74 2.76 0.60
N GLU A 159 -34.09 2.75 0.64
CA GLU A 159 -34.94 3.89 0.23
C GLU A 159 -34.82 5.14 1.13
N GLU A 160 -34.84 5.04 2.45
CA GLU A 160 -34.62 6.17 3.38
C GLU A 160 -33.15 6.62 3.41
N PHE A 161 -32.18 5.70 3.34
CA PHE A 161 -30.77 6.05 3.17
C PHE A 161 -30.50 6.67 1.79
N MET A 162 -31.12 6.15 0.72
CA MET A 162 -31.06 6.81 -0.60
C MET A 162 -31.68 8.19 -0.54
N VAL A 163 -32.81 8.40 0.14
CA VAL A 163 -33.40 9.75 0.29
C VAL A 163 -32.48 10.69 1.07
N LEU A 164 -31.80 10.21 2.12
CA LEU A 164 -30.78 10.97 2.87
C LEU A 164 -29.46 11.18 2.11
N VAL A 165 -29.26 10.45 1.02
CA VAL A 165 -28.12 10.53 0.10
C VAL A 165 -28.47 11.33 -1.16
N ASP A 166 -29.75 11.33 -1.57
CA ASP A 166 -30.30 12.03 -2.74
C ASP A 166 -30.29 13.55 -2.57
N ASP A 167 -30.29 14.05 -1.33
CA ASP A 167 -30.12 15.48 -1.04
C ASP A 167 -28.78 16.04 -1.57
N ASP A 168 -27.79 15.16 -1.81
CA ASP A 168 -26.59 15.49 -2.58
C ASP A 168 -26.48 14.56 -3.80
N ALA A 169 -27.02 14.97 -4.95
CA ALA A 169 -26.85 14.27 -6.22
C ALA A 169 -25.36 13.95 -6.55
N ALA A 170 -24.42 14.72 -6.00
CA ALA A 170 -22.97 14.47 -6.06
C ALA A 170 -22.54 13.22 -5.27
N VAL A 171 -23.16 12.96 -4.11
CA VAL A 171 -22.92 11.78 -3.28
C VAL A 171 -23.51 10.54 -3.92
N ALA A 172 -24.75 10.61 -4.42
CA ALA A 172 -25.39 9.50 -5.13
C ALA A 172 -24.60 9.08 -6.39
N ALA A 173 -24.06 10.04 -7.13
CA ALA A 173 -23.18 9.78 -8.28
C ALA A 173 -21.83 9.14 -7.89
N SER A 174 -21.42 9.32 -6.64
CA SER A 174 -20.11 8.88 -6.15
C SER A 174 -20.16 7.50 -5.51
N PHE A 175 -21.33 6.97 -5.11
CA PHE A 175 -21.41 5.68 -4.44
C PHE A 175 -21.03 4.52 -5.36
N PRO A 176 -20.09 3.65 -4.95
CA PRO A 176 -19.77 2.47 -5.73
C PRO A 176 -21.02 1.58 -5.88
N PRO A 177 -21.20 0.93 -7.04
CA PRO A 177 -22.30 -0.02 -7.23
C PRO A 177 -22.29 -1.09 -6.14
N LEU A 178 -23.47 -1.55 -5.70
CA LEU A 178 -23.61 -2.61 -4.71
C LEU A 178 -22.81 -3.87 -5.08
N SER A 179 -22.69 -4.17 -6.38
CA SER A 179 -21.87 -5.28 -6.85
C SER A 179 -20.40 -5.17 -6.46
N VAL A 180 -19.84 -3.96 -6.46
CA VAL A 180 -18.45 -3.68 -6.08
C VAL A 180 -18.27 -3.83 -4.57
N LEU A 181 -19.23 -3.36 -3.77
CA LEU A 181 -19.19 -3.51 -2.31
C LEU A 181 -19.21 -4.99 -1.90
N LEU A 182 -20.11 -5.77 -2.51
CA LEU A 182 -20.20 -7.21 -2.27
C LEU A 182 -18.97 -7.98 -2.74
N ALA A 183 -18.39 -7.58 -3.88
CA ALA A 183 -17.12 -8.14 -4.33
C ALA A 183 -16.00 -7.81 -3.34
N GLY A 184 -15.93 -6.56 -2.86
CA GLY A 184 -14.93 -6.10 -1.90
C GLY A 184 -14.93 -6.88 -0.60
N LEU A 185 -16.11 -7.30 -0.12
CA LEU A 185 -16.23 -8.14 1.08
C LEU A 185 -15.59 -9.52 0.90
N LEU A 186 -15.58 -10.05 -0.33
CA LEU A 186 -15.04 -11.37 -0.65
C LEU A 186 -13.54 -11.33 -1.00
N VAL A 187 -12.98 -10.15 -1.25
CA VAL A 187 -11.57 -9.98 -1.63
C VAL A 187 -10.60 -10.61 -0.62
N PRO A 188 -10.69 -10.37 0.70
CA PRO A 188 -9.69 -10.90 1.64
C PRO A 188 -9.69 -12.44 1.68
N ALA A 189 -10.88 -13.05 1.60
CA ALA A 189 -11.03 -14.50 1.55
C ALA A 189 -10.44 -15.08 0.25
N ASN A 190 -10.73 -14.45 -0.89
CA ASN A 190 -10.18 -14.87 -2.19
C ASN A 190 -8.65 -14.72 -2.22
N LEU A 191 -8.11 -13.61 -1.73
CA LEU A 191 -6.66 -13.40 -1.66
C LEU A 191 -5.96 -14.47 -0.79
N ASN A 192 -6.52 -14.80 0.38
CA ASN A 192 -5.98 -15.86 1.23
C ASN A 192 -6.05 -17.23 0.54
N LEU A 193 -7.18 -17.55 -0.10
CA LEU A 193 -7.34 -18.80 -0.85
C LEU A 193 -6.33 -18.88 -2.01
N ASN A 194 -6.14 -17.79 -2.76
CA ASN A 194 -5.19 -17.72 -3.87
C ASN A 194 -3.75 -17.87 -3.38
N ILE A 195 -3.36 -17.23 -2.28
CA ILE A 195 -2.04 -17.42 -1.65
C ILE A 195 -1.85 -18.90 -1.31
N ALA A 196 -2.81 -19.52 -0.61
CA ALA A 196 -2.73 -20.92 -0.24
C ALA A 196 -2.62 -21.84 -1.46
N CYS A 197 -3.43 -21.63 -2.50
CA CYS A 197 -3.39 -22.40 -3.74
C CYS A 197 -2.04 -22.26 -4.47
N HIS A 198 -1.49 -21.05 -4.57
CA HIS A 198 -0.19 -20.82 -5.21
C HIS A 198 0.96 -21.48 -4.44
N LEU A 199 0.98 -21.35 -3.11
CA LEU A 199 2.02 -21.94 -2.27
C LEU A 199 1.91 -23.48 -2.23
N LEU A 200 0.70 -24.03 -2.04
CA LEU A 200 0.46 -25.47 -2.01
C LEU A 200 0.95 -26.14 -3.30
N GLN A 201 0.57 -25.60 -4.45
CA GLN A 201 0.98 -26.15 -5.73
C GLN A 201 2.48 -25.99 -6.00
N THR A 202 3.09 -24.90 -5.51
CA THR A 202 4.52 -24.67 -5.63
C THR A 202 5.31 -25.69 -4.81
N PHE A 203 5.00 -25.83 -3.52
CA PHE A 203 5.80 -26.66 -2.60
C PHE A 203 5.49 -28.15 -2.69
N ILE A 204 4.26 -28.56 -3.01
CA ILE A 204 3.89 -29.98 -3.05
C ILE A 204 4.11 -30.60 -4.43
N VAL A 205 4.03 -29.83 -5.51
CA VAL A 205 4.07 -30.37 -6.88
C VAL A 205 5.29 -29.88 -7.65
N LEU A 206 5.36 -28.58 -7.90
CA LEU A 206 6.31 -28.05 -8.89
C LEU A 206 7.75 -28.10 -8.39
N LEU A 207 7.99 -27.75 -7.13
CA LEU A 207 9.33 -27.77 -6.54
C LEU A 207 9.87 -29.21 -6.42
N PRO A 208 9.13 -30.21 -5.90
CA PRO A 208 9.59 -31.59 -5.92
C PRO A 208 9.87 -32.13 -7.32
N VAL A 209 9.01 -31.83 -8.31
CA VAL A 209 9.29 -32.24 -9.70
C VAL A 209 10.56 -31.56 -10.23
N LEU A 210 10.74 -30.28 -9.98
CA LEU A 210 11.93 -29.54 -10.39
C LEU A 210 13.21 -30.14 -9.77
N CYS A 211 13.19 -30.45 -8.47
CA CYS A 211 14.32 -31.07 -7.77
C CYS A 211 14.64 -32.45 -8.34
N VAL A 212 13.63 -33.30 -8.54
CA VAL A 212 13.81 -34.67 -9.01
C VAL A 212 14.27 -34.70 -10.48
N VAL A 213 13.75 -33.82 -11.33
CA VAL A 213 14.17 -33.68 -12.74
C VAL A 213 15.59 -33.10 -12.85
N GLY A 214 15.91 -32.09 -12.04
CA GLY A 214 17.26 -31.53 -11.97
C GLY A 214 18.28 -32.56 -11.52
N TYR A 215 17.93 -33.35 -10.50
CA TYR A 215 18.75 -34.46 -10.03
C TYR A 215 18.90 -35.55 -11.10
N SER A 216 17.85 -35.89 -11.85
CA SER A 216 17.95 -36.89 -12.90
C SER A 216 18.85 -36.46 -14.05
N GLU A 217 18.79 -35.19 -14.48
CA GLU A 217 19.71 -34.69 -15.53
C GLU A 217 21.16 -34.70 -15.06
N TYR A 218 21.41 -34.42 -13.77
CA TYR A 218 22.75 -34.50 -13.18
C TYR A 218 23.27 -35.95 -13.13
N ALA A 219 22.49 -36.87 -12.57
CA ALA A 219 22.89 -38.26 -12.39
C ALA A 219 23.00 -39.04 -13.71
N ASP A 220 22.14 -38.72 -14.68
CA ASP A 220 22.06 -39.43 -15.96
C ASP A 220 22.74 -38.70 -17.13
N ALA A 221 23.53 -37.65 -16.88
CA ALA A 221 24.17 -36.83 -17.93
C ALA A 221 24.96 -37.67 -18.96
N GLY A 222 25.64 -38.72 -18.50
CA GLY A 222 26.42 -39.64 -19.35
C GLY A 222 25.70 -40.93 -19.75
N HIS A 223 24.49 -41.18 -19.24
CA HIS A 223 23.80 -42.46 -19.38
C HIS A 223 22.78 -42.44 -20.53
N PRO A 224 23.02 -43.16 -21.64
CA PRO A 224 22.07 -43.21 -22.75
C PRO A 224 20.84 -44.07 -22.40
N CYS A 225 19.70 -43.72 -23.00
CA CYS A 225 18.48 -44.53 -22.94
C CYS A 225 17.97 -44.73 -24.36
N LYS A 226 18.18 -45.92 -24.92
CA LYS A 226 17.77 -46.24 -26.30
C LYS A 226 16.31 -46.67 -26.37
N SER A 227 15.82 -47.35 -25.33
CA SER A 227 14.47 -47.93 -25.30
C SER A 227 13.35 -46.89 -25.16
N ILE A 228 13.63 -45.70 -24.59
CA ILE A 228 12.62 -44.65 -24.41
C ILE A 228 13.01 -43.41 -25.24
N PRO A 229 12.47 -43.25 -26.45
CA PRO A 229 12.80 -42.13 -27.30
C PRO A 229 12.35 -40.81 -26.67
N GLY A 230 13.24 -39.82 -26.66
CA GLY A 230 12.93 -38.47 -26.18
C GLY A 230 12.91 -38.30 -24.65
N LEU A 231 13.30 -39.30 -23.85
CA LEU A 231 13.26 -39.22 -22.37
C LEU A 231 14.05 -38.02 -21.81
N ARG A 232 15.24 -37.72 -22.35
CA ARG A 232 16.03 -36.53 -21.93
C ARG A 232 15.40 -35.21 -22.36
N LEU A 233 14.85 -35.17 -23.58
CA LEU A 233 14.16 -33.97 -24.06
C LEU A 233 12.93 -33.69 -23.19
N TRP A 234 12.23 -34.76 -22.80
CA TRP A 234 11.12 -34.73 -21.85
C TRP A 234 11.56 -34.14 -20.51
N ALA A 235 12.61 -34.68 -19.88
CA ALA A 235 13.10 -34.22 -18.58
C ALA A 235 13.44 -32.73 -18.60
N ARG A 236 14.18 -32.27 -19.62
CA ARG A 236 14.50 -30.83 -19.80
C ARG A 236 13.25 -29.98 -19.99
N THR A 237 12.30 -30.42 -20.80
CA THR A 237 11.06 -29.69 -21.06
C THR A 237 10.22 -29.55 -19.79
N VAL A 238 10.04 -30.65 -19.04
CA VAL A 238 9.32 -30.64 -17.76
C VAL A 238 10.03 -29.77 -16.73
N GLY A 239 11.37 -29.84 -16.65
CA GLY A 239 12.16 -29.00 -15.75
C GLY A 239 12.01 -27.51 -16.06
N VAL A 240 12.07 -27.12 -17.33
CA VAL A 240 11.87 -25.72 -17.75
C VAL A 240 10.46 -25.24 -17.45
N ILE A 241 9.43 -26.02 -17.80
CA ILE A 241 8.03 -25.66 -17.52
C ILE A 241 7.80 -25.56 -16.00
N ALA A 242 8.28 -26.54 -15.21
CA ALA A 242 8.17 -26.52 -13.76
C ALA A 242 8.83 -25.28 -13.15
N GLY A 243 10.04 -24.93 -13.60
CA GLY A 243 10.77 -23.75 -13.14
C GLY A 243 10.03 -22.45 -13.44
N LEU A 244 9.57 -22.27 -14.70
CA LEU A 244 8.83 -21.08 -15.11
C LEU A 244 7.50 -20.92 -14.35
N VAL A 245 6.72 -22.00 -14.20
CA VAL A 245 5.44 -21.97 -13.49
C VAL A 245 5.66 -21.74 -12.00
N THR A 246 6.70 -22.33 -11.40
CA THR A 246 7.07 -22.09 -9.99
C THR A 246 7.36 -20.62 -9.73
N LEU A 247 8.23 -20.02 -10.53
CA LEU A 247 8.59 -18.61 -10.39
C LEU A 247 7.35 -17.70 -10.54
N ALA A 248 6.53 -17.96 -11.56
CA ALA A 248 5.32 -17.17 -11.79
C ALA A 248 4.32 -17.28 -10.62
N ARG A 249 4.15 -18.48 -10.03
CA ARG A 249 3.28 -18.68 -8.86
C ARG A 249 3.82 -18.00 -7.61
N LEU A 250 5.13 -18.02 -7.38
CA LEU A 250 5.74 -17.31 -6.25
C LEU A 250 5.54 -15.79 -6.39
N VAL A 251 5.73 -15.24 -7.59
CA VAL A 251 5.46 -13.81 -7.85
C VAL A 251 3.99 -13.47 -7.60
N LEU A 252 3.04 -14.30 -8.04
CA LEU A 252 1.62 -14.09 -7.75
C LEU A 252 1.29 -14.19 -6.26
N ALA A 253 1.90 -15.13 -5.53
CA ALA A 253 1.73 -15.24 -4.08
C ALA A 253 2.22 -13.97 -3.37
N VAL A 254 3.41 -13.47 -3.71
CA VAL A 254 3.95 -12.21 -3.20
C VAL A 254 3.02 -11.04 -3.54
N LYS A 255 2.54 -10.94 -4.79
CA LYS A 255 1.58 -9.91 -5.18
C LYS A 255 0.28 -9.96 -4.37
N CYS A 256 -0.23 -11.15 -4.06
CA CYS A 256 -1.41 -11.30 -3.20
C CYS A 256 -1.12 -10.89 -1.76
N MET A 257 0.08 -11.17 -1.23
CA MET A 257 0.52 -10.69 0.09
C MET A 257 0.62 -9.16 0.12
N MET A 258 1.21 -8.55 -0.91
CA MET A 258 1.29 -7.09 -1.05
C MET A 258 -0.10 -6.45 -1.18
N ALA A 259 -1.01 -7.05 -1.95
CA ALA A 259 -2.40 -6.60 -2.04
C ALA A 259 -3.08 -6.64 -0.66
N LYS A 260 -2.85 -7.71 0.11
CA LYS A 260 -3.38 -7.85 1.47
C LYS A 260 -2.80 -6.81 2.43
N SER A 261 -1.49 -6.53 2.37
CA SER A 261 -0.87 -5.49 3.20
C SER A 261 -1.35 -4.10 2.82
N ALA A 262 -1.53 -3.82 1.53
CA ALA A 262 -2.09 -2.54 1.06
C ALA A 262 -3.52 -2.32 1.55
N ILE A 263 -4.37 -3.36 1.54
CA ILE A 263 -5.72 -3.31 2.11
C ILE A 263 -5.66 -3.05 3.62
N ARG A 264 -4.76 -3.72 4.35
CA ARG A 264 -4.58 -3.52 5.80
C ARG A 264 -4.15 -2.10 6.14
N ARG A 265 -3.11 -1.59 5.48
CA ARG A 265 -2.64 -0.21 5.66
C ARG A 265 -3.76 0.79 5.40
N LYS A 266 -4.54 0.58 4.33
CA LYS A 266 -5.67 1.46 4.03
C LYS A 266 -6.76 1.40 5.10
N ASN A 267 -7.00 0.22 5.66
CA ASN A 267 -7.94 0.03 6.76
C ASN A 267 -7.47 0.73 8.05
N GLU A 268 -6.17 0.69 8.34
CA GLU A 268 -5.55 1.38 9.48
C GLU A 268 -5.62 2.91 9.31
N GLU A 269 -5.27 3.44 8.13
CA GLU A 269 -5.43 4.86 7.79
C GLU A 269 -6.88 5.33 8.03
N MET A 270 -7.85 4.54 7.58
CA MET A 270 -9.27 4.86 7.74
C MET A 270 -9.73 4.77 9.19
N LYS A 271 -9.19 3.82 9.97
CA LYS A 271 -9.45 3.70 11.41
C LYS A 271 -8.94 4.92 12.17
N GLU A 272 -7.74 5.41 11.84
CA GLU A 272 -7.17 6.62 12.44
C GLU A 272 -7.98 7.87 12.08
N GLN A 273 -8.42 7.99 10.82
CA GLN A 273 -9.29 9.09 10.39
C GLN A 273 -10.64 9.09 11.11
N LEU A 274 -11.22 7.90 11.29
CA LEU A 274 -12.46 7.74 12.05
C LEU A 274 -12.27 8.16 13.51
N GLU A 275 -11.21 7.71 14.16
CA GLU A 275 -10.92 8.07 15.56
C GLU A 275 -10.77 9.59 15.72
N LYS A 276 -10.04 10.25 14.80
CA LYS A 276 -9.91 11.71 14.79
C LYS A 276 -11.25 12.42 14.59
N ALA A 277 -12.10 11.90 13.69
CA ALA A 277 -13.43 12.44 13.44
C ALA A 277 -14.35 12.29 14.66
N THR A 278 -14.33 11.12 15.31
CA THR A 278 -15.10 10.85 16.53
C THR A 278 -14.71 11.77 17.69
N VAL A 279 -13.44 12.15 17.81
CA VAL A 279 -13.01 13.12 18.84
C VAL A 279 -13.57 14.53 18.60
N HIS A 280 -13.78 14.91 17.34
CA HIS A 280 -14.22 16.27 16.97
C HIS A 280 -15.74 16.41 16.82
N ALA A 281 -16.48 15.31 16.68
CA ALA A 281 -17.92 15.33 16.44
C ALA A 281 -18.71 15.36 17.77
N SER A 282 -18.89 16.55 18.35
CA SER A 282 -19.57 16.72 19.64
C SER A 282 -21.11 16.81 19.57
N SER A 283 -21.78 16.65 18.42
CA SER A 283 -23.25 16.86 18.38
C SER A 283 -24.09 16.16 17.30
N THR A 284 -23.54 15.39 16.35
CA THR A 284 -24.38 14.75 15.29
C THR A 284 -23.90 13.36 14.88
N GLY A 285 -24.40 12.31 15.55
CA GLY A 285 -24.06 10.91 15.23
C GLY A 285 -24.49 10.42 13.83
N ILE A 286 -25.35 11.16 13.12
CA ILE A 286 -25.73 10.81 11.72
C ILE A 286 -24.58 11.08 10.75
N GLU A 287 -23.84 12.18 10.93
CA GLU A 287 -22.73 12.53 10.04
C GLU A 287 -21.57 11.56 10.22
N GLU A 288 -21.30 11.14 11.47
CA GLU A 288 -20.34 10.08 11.78
C GLU A 288 -20.72 8.76 11.09
N LEU A 289 -21.99 8.38 11.12
CA LEU A 289 -22.47 7.15 10.46
C LEU A 289 -22.29 7.23 8.94
N LYS A 290 -22.60 8.39 8.32
CA LYS A 290 -22.37 8.62 6.90
C LYS A 290 -20.87 8.49 6.58
N GLN A 291 -20.02 9.17 7.34
CA GLN A 291 -18.57 9.14 7.16
C GLN A 291 -18.00 7.72 7.31
N LEU A 292 -18.45 6.98 8.32
CA LEU A 292 -18.10 5.57 8.52
C LEU A 292 -18.48 4.72 7.31
N PHE A 293 -19.70 4.88 6.78
CA PHE A 293 -20.14 4.16 5.58
C PHE A 293 -19.28 4.50 4.36
N PHE A 294 -18.92 5.77 4.17
CA PHE A 294 -18.01 6.18 3.09
C PHE A 294 -16.63 5.55 3.21
N PHE A 295 -16.07 5.47 4.43
CA PHE A 295 -14.78 4.84 4.66
C PHE A 295 -14.81 3.34 4.37
N TYR A 296 -15.86 2.63 4.80
CA TYR A 296 -16.04 1.22 4.46
C TYR A 296 -16.20 1.02 2.96
N ALA A 297 -17.06 1.80 2.30
CA ALA A 297 -17.28 1.70 0.86
C ALA A 297 -15.98 1.92 0.07
N THR A 298 -15.18 2.92 0.46
CA THR A 298 -13.90 3.23 -0.17
C THR A 298 -12.88 2.12 0.06
N THR A 299 -12.83 1.53 1.26
CA THR A 299 -11.93 0.42 1.57
C THR A 299 -12.27 -0.84 0.77
N LEU A 300 -13.57 -1.17 0.66
CA LEU A 300 -14.04 -2.30 -0.13
C LEU A 300 -13.75 -2.11 -1.62
N GLN A 301 -13.94 -0.89 -2.14
CA GLN A 301 -13.61 -0.54 -3.51
C GLN A 301 -12.10 -0.66 -3.79
N HIS A 302 -11.26 -0.16 -2.87
CA HIS A 302 -9.81 -0.30 -2.95
C HIS A 302 -9.39 -1.79 -2.92
N ALA A 303 -10.05 -2.61 -2.11
CA ALA A 303 -9.82 -4.04 -2.06
C ALA A 303 -10.11 -4.71 -3.43
N VAL A 304 -11.23 -4.38 -4.08
CA VAL A 304 -11.55 -4.90 -5.43
C VAL A 304 -10.49 -4.49 -6.45
N VAL A 305 -10.01 -3.24 -6.39
CA VAL A 305 -8.93 -2.76 -7.27
C VAL A 305 -7.63 -3.53 -7.04
N CYS A 306 -7.28 -3.82 -5.78
CA CYS A 306 -6.13 -4.62 -5.43
C CYS A 306 -6.23 -6.07 -5.94
N GLU A 307 -7.40 -6.71 -5.78
CA GLU A 307 -7.66 -8.06 -6.31
C GLU A 307 -7.62 -8.09 -7.84
N GLY A 308 -8.23 -7.12 -8.52
CA GLY A 308 -8.21 -7.05 -9.98
C GLY A 308 -6.79 -6.95 -10.54
N ASN A 309 -5.91 -6.21 -9.86
CA ASN A 309 -4.49 -6.09 -10.24
C ASN A 309 -3.71 -7.40 -10.10
N THR A 310 -4.07 -8.28 -9.15
CA THR A 310 -3.43 -9.58 -9.02
C THR A 310 -3.98 -10.60 -10.01
N ARG A 311 -5.29 -10.56 -10.27
CA ARG A 311 -6.01 -11.54 -11.09
C ARG A 311 -5.71 -11.44 -12.59
N VAL A 312 -5.69 -10.22 -13.14
CA VAL A 312 -5.57 -9.98 -14.59
C VAL A 312 -4.13 -9.64 -15.01
N GLY A 313 -3.15 -9.88 -14.12
CA GLY A 313 -1.76 -9.55 -14.38
C GLY A 313 -1.08 -10.47 -15.39
N PHE A 314 0.04 -10.00 -15.97
CA PHE A 314 0.91 -10.79 -16.86
C PHE A 314 1.28 -12.17 -16.29
N PHE A 315 1.64 -12.24 -15.00
CA PHE A 315 1.98 -13.49 -14.33
C PHE A 315 0.79 -14.45 -14.21
N SER A 316 -0.45 -13.96 -14.13
CA SER A 316 -1.65 -14.80 -14.16
C SER A 316 -1.77 -15.53 -15.49
N HIS A 317 -1.50 -14.86 -16.61
CA HIS A 317 -1.45 -15.50 -17.92
C HIS A 317 -0.31 -16.52 -18.05
N ILE A 318 0.88 -16.24 -17.50
CA ILE A 318 1.97 -17.22 -17.47
C ILE A 318 1.55 -18.46 -16.68
N VAL A 319 0.93 -18.30 -15.51
CA VAL A 319 0.48 -19.43 -14.70
C VAL A 319 -0.63 -20.20 -15.40
N GLY A 320 -1.61 -19.53 -16.00
CA GLY A 320 -2.70 -20.16 -16.75
C GLY A 320 -2.18 -20.97 -17.94
N PHE A 321 -1.41 -20.34 -18.82
CA PHE A 321 -0.84 -21.00 -20.00
C PHE A 321 0.18 -22.09 -19.62
N GLY A 322 1.05 -21.82 -18.64
CA GLY A 322 2.01 -22.79 -18.14
C GLY A 322 1.35 -24.00 -17.49
N THR A 323 0.22 -23.81 -16.79
CA THR A 323 -0.58 -24.92 -16.24
C THR A 323 -1.30 -25.70 -17.36
N LEU A 324 -1.75 -25.03 -18.43
CA LEU A 324 -2.28 -25.72 -19.62
C LEU A 324 -1.21 -26.59 -20.29
N LEU A 325 0.00 -26.05 -20.51
CA LEU A 325 1.13 -26.84 -21.00
C LEU A 325 1.46 -28.00 -20.05
N TRP A 326 1.41 -27.76 -18.74
CA TRP A 326 1.60 -28.81 -17.74
C TRP A 326 0.59 -29.95 -17.87
N LEU A 327 -0.69 -29.65 -18.12
CA LEU A 327 -1.71 -30.67 -18.38
C LEU A 327 -1.40 -31.48 -19.65
N LEU A 328 -0.97 -30.82 -20.74
CA LEU A 328 -0.54 -31.51 -21.95
C LEU A 328 0.66 -32.44 -21.67
N THR A 329 1.64 -31.98 -20.89
CA THR A 329 2.75 -32.83 -20.47
C THR A 329 2.28 -33.97 -19.57
N THR A 330 1.24 -33.79 -18.75
CA THR A 330 0.70 -34.86 -17.90
C THR A 330 0.11 -35.99 -18.74
N PHE A 331 -0.63 -35.67 -19.81
CA PHE A 331 -1.11 -36.67 -20.76
C PHE A 331 0.03 -37.39 -21.46
N PHE A 332 1.07 -36.65 -21.86
CA PHE A 332 2.27 -37.24 -22.45
C PHE A 332 3.04 -38.14 -21.46
N ASN A 333 3.14 -37.75 -20.19
CA ASN A 333 3.74 -38.57 -19.12
C ASN A 333 2.97 -39.87 -18.92
N THR A 334 1.63 -39.79 -18.99
CA THR A 334 0.74 -40.94 -18.88
C THR A 334 0.98 -41.91 -20.04
N TYR A 335 1.10 -41.37 -21.25
CA TYR A 335 1.48 -42.16 -22.42
C TYR A 335 2.86 -42.82 -22.25
N LEU A 336 3.91 -42.07 -21.88
CA LEU A 336 5.25 -42.62 -21.65
C LEU A 336 5.25 -43.72 -20.59
N TYR A 337 4.49 -43.51 -19.51
CA TYR A 337 4.37 -44.47 -18.43
C TYR A 337 3.74 -45.79 -18.92
N PHE A 338 2.59 -45.74 -19.59
CA PHE A 338 1.92 -46.94 -20.08
C PHE A 338 2.67 -47.63 -21.22
N ALA A 339 3.25 -46.87 -22.14
CA ALA A 339 3.93 -47.43 -23.32
C ALA A 339 5.29 -48.07 -22.96
N TYR A 340 6.04 -47.48 -22.03
CA TYR A 340 7.44 -47.87 -21.80
C TYR A 340 7.75 -48.31 -20.37
N MET A 341 7.09 -47.76 -19.35
CA MET A 341 7.50 -47.97 -17.95
C MET A 341 6.65 -49.00 -17.19
N PHE A 342 5.42 -49.24 -17.65
CA PHE A 342 4.47 -50.16 -17.02
C PHE A 342 4.61 -51.59 -17.52
N VAL A 343 4.93 -51.79 -18.80
CA VAL A 343 5.03 -53.13 -19.39
C VAL A 343 6.36 -53.76 -18.99
N PRO A 344 6.35 -54.88 -18.24
CA PRO A 344 7.59 -55.57 -17.87
C PRO A 344 8.32 -56.06 -19.13
N GLY A 345 9.65 -55.92 -19.15
CA GLY A 345 10.50 -56.37 -20.26
C GLY A 345 10.76 -55.34 -21.37
N VAL A 346 10.10 -54.18 -21.36
CA VAL A 346 10.36 -53.11 -22.35
C VAL A 346 11.67 -52.36 -22.05
N VAL A 347 12.02 -52.24 -20.76
CA VAL A 347 13.22 -51.51 -20.32
C VAL A 347 14.07 -52.41 -19.44
N ALA A 348 15.33 -52.62 -19.85
CA ALA A 348 16.34 -53.30 -19.08
C ALA A 348 17.33 -52.28 -18.48
N PHE A 349 17.51 -52.30 -17.16
CA PHE A 349 18.46 -51.42 -16.46
C PHE A 349 19.81 -52.09 -16.18
N HIS A 350 19.88 -53.42 -16.30
CA HIS A 350 21.09 -54.16 -15.95
C HIS A 350 22.18 -53.96 -17.01
N PRO A 351 23.45 -53.69 -16.63
CA PRO A 351 24.55 -53.48 -17.58
C PRO A 351 24.79 -54.64 -18.54
N SER A 352 24.40 -55.87 -18.18
CA SER A 352 24.50 -57.02 -19.09
C SER A 352 23.65 -56.90 -20.35
N ALA A 353 22.64 -56.03 -20.33
CA ALA A 353 21.79 -55.77 -21.48
C ALA A 353 22.32 -54.60 -22.34
N ALA A 354 23.52 -54.06 -22.11
CA ALA A 354 24.01 -52.84 -22.76
C ALA A 354 23.93 -52.85 -24.31
N ASP A 355 24.06 -54.03 -24.91
CA ASP A 355 23.97 -54.23 -26.36
C ASP A 355 22.54 -54.43 -26.87
N GLU A 356 21.57 -54.64 -25.98
CA GLU A 356 20.15 -54.79 -26.32
C GLU A 356 19.49 -53.43 -26.58
N PRO A 357 18.52 -53.36 -27.52
CA PRO A 357 17.74 -52.14 -27.75
C PRO A 357 16.84 -51.78 -26.57
N SER A 358 16.57 -52.72 -25.67
CA SER A 358 15.80 -52.57 -24.43
C SER A 358 16.58 -51.81 -23.34
N TYR A 359 17.89 -51.59 -23.51
CA TYR A 359 18.74 -51.02 -22.47
C TYR A 359 18.54 -49.52 -22.25
N CYS A 360 18.35 -49.17 -20.99
CA CYS A 360 18.29 -47.80 -20.51
C CYS A 360 19.16 -47.65 -19.26
N ALA A 361 20.30 -46.96 -19.40
CA ALA A 361 21.17 -46.65 -18.27
C ALA A 361 20.62 -45.50 -17.40
N ALA A 362 19.69 -44.69 -17.95
CA ALA A 362 19.12 -43.50 -17.31
C ALA A 362 18.00 -43.84 -16.30
N TRP A 363 18.33 -44.66 -15.30
CA TRP A 363 17.35 -45.17 -14.34
C TRP A 363 16.79 -44.06 -13.42
N VAL A 364 17.58 -43.02 -13.11
CA VAL A 364 17.14 -41.90 -12.27
C VAL A 364 16.08 -41.08 -13.00
N THR A 365 16.23 -40.87 -14.31
CA THR A 365 15.27 -40.17 -15.16
C THR A 365 13.96 -40.95 -15.29
N VAL A 366 14.03 -42.29 -15.37
CA VAL A 366 12.81 -43.13 -15.32
C VAL A 366 12.13 -43.03 -13.95
N CYS A 367 12.90 -43.01 -12.86
CA CYS A 367 12.36 -42.78 -11.51
C CYS A 367 11.70 -41.39 -11.40
N ALA A 368 12.34 -40.36 -11.95
CA ALA A 368 11.82 -39.00 -12.00
C ALA A 368 10.49 -38.91 -12.73
N ALA A 369 10.37 -39.58 -13.88
CA ALA A 369 9.11 -39.68 -14.62
C ALA A 369 7.99 -40.34 -13.81
N LYS A 370 8.31 -41.42 -13.08
CA LYS A 370 7.34 -42.11 -12.19
C LYS A 370 6.88 -41.23 -11.03
N ILE A 371 7.77 -40.48 -10.41
CA ILE A 371 7.40 -39.53 -9.35
C ILE A 371 6.57 -38.38 -9.93
N SER A 372 6.99 -37.85 -11.08
CA SER A 372 6.30 -36.75 -11.77
C SER A 372 4.87 -37.12 -12.15
N ILE A 373 4.61 -38.32 -12.68
CA ILE A 373 3.24 -38.75 -13.02
C ILE A 373 2.36 -38.90 -11.78
N LEU A 374 2.89 -39.46 -10.67
CA LEU A 374 2.12 -39.58 -9.43
C LEU A 374 1.69 -38.21 -8.90
N LEU A 375 2.62 -37.24 -8.86
CA LEU A 375 2.33 -35.88 -8.44
C LEU A 375 1.38 -35.16 -9.42
N ALA A 376 1.54 -35.38 -10.73
CA ALA A 376 0.69 -34.77 -11.74
C ALA A 376 -0.76 -35.30 -11.69
N VAL A 377 -0.95 -36.60 -11.46
CA VAL A 377 -2.28 -37.22 -11.30
C VAL A 377 -2.95 -36.74 -10.01
N LEU A 378 -2.21 -36.68 -8.90
CA LEU A 378 -2.73 -36.21 -7.60
C LEU A 378 -3.33 -34.79 -7.70
N PHE A 379 -2.73 -33.92 -8.52
CA PHE A 379 -3.16 -32.54 -8.71
C PHE A 379 -3.88 -32.29 -10.05
N PHE A 380 -4.27 -33.35 -10.77
CA PHE A 380 -4.88 -33.23 -12.09
C PHE A 380 -6.12 -32.33 -12.07
N PHE A 381 -7.06 -32.58 -11.15
CA PHE A 381 -8.29 -31.81 -11.04
C PHE A 381 -8.05 -30.35 -10.63
N VAL A 382 -7.07 -30.10 -9.74
CA VAL A 382 -6.69 -28.73 -9.33
C VAL A 382 -6.12 -27.95 -10.53
N ASN A 383 -5.29 -28.59 -11.34
CA ASN A 383 -4.74 -28.00 -12.56
C ASN A 383 -5.83 -27.72 -13.61
N VAL A 384 -6.76 -28.65 -13.81
CA VAL A 384 -7.91 -28.46 -14.71
C VAL A 384 -8.77 -27.29 -14.24
N MET A 385 -9.09 -27.20 -12.94
CA MET A 385 -9.83 -26.07 -12.38
C MET A 385 -9.08 -24.75 -12.53
N THR A 386 -7.76 -24.74 -12.31
CA THR A 386 -6.94 -23.54 -12.51
C THR A 386 -7.02 -23.04 -13.96
N VAL A 387 -6.84 -23.94 -14.93
CA VAL A 387 -6.91 -23.60 -16.36
C VAL A 387 -8.33 -23.16 -16.74
N PHE A 388 -9.35 -23.82 -16.19
CA PHE A 388 -10.74 -23.44 -16.42
C PHE A 388 -11.07 -22.04 -15.87
N CYS A 389 -10.65 -21.72 -14.63
CA CYS A 389 -10.81 -20.40 -14.04
C CYS A 389 -10.08 -19.34 -14.86
N TRP A 390 -8.82 -19.59 -15.22
CA TRP A 390 -8.03 -18.70 -16.06
C TRP A 390 -8.66 -18.47 -17.45
N ALA A 391 -9.11 -19.55 -18.12
CA ALA A 391 -9.77 -19.45 -19.42
C ALA A 391 -11.09 -18.69 -19.31
N SER A 392 -11.87 -18.94 -18.26
CA SER A 392 -13.12 -18.23 -17.99
C SER A 392 -12.86 -16.75 -17.77
N GLU A 393 -11.87 -16.38 -16.95
CA GLU A 393 -11.50 -14.99 -16.73
C GLU A 393 -11.00 -14.30 -18.01
N THR A 394 -10.21 -15.00 -18.82
CA THR A 394 -9.74 -14.50 -20.12
C THR A 394 -10.93 -14.24 -21.05
N VAL A 395 -11.88 -15.17 -21.13
CA VAL A 395 -13.09 -15.01 -21.95
C VAL A 395 -13.99 -13.90 -21.41
N LEU A 396 -14.14 -13.79 -20.09
CA LEU A 396 -14.95 -12.76 -19.43
C LEU A 396 -14.33 -11.35 -19.55
N SER A 397 -13.02 -11.26 -19.77
CA SER A 397 -12.34 -9.99 -20.04
C SER A 397 -12.68 -9.41 -21.42
N MET A 398 -13.28 -10.19 -22.32
CA MET A 398 -13.72 -9.72 -23.64
C MET A 398 -15.05 -8.96 -23.51
N ASP A 399 -15.06 -7.68 -23.90
CA ASP A 399 -16.24 -6.80 -23.82
C ASP A 399 -17.47 -7.37 -24.55
N SER A 400 -17.24 -8.08 -25.67
CA SER A 400 -18.32 -8.71 -26.46
C SER A 400 -18.99 -9.88 -25.74
N VAL A 401 -18.26 -10.60 -24.89
CA VAL A 401 -18.80 -11.70 -24.08
C VAL A 401 -19.44 -11.14 -22.82
N SER A 402 -18.77 -10.17 -22.17
CA SER A 402 -19.29 -9.51 -20.98
C SER A 402 -20.66 -8.88 -21.24
N SER A 403 -20.77 -8.07 -22.30
CA SER A 403 -22.03 -7.43 -22.69
C SER A 403 -23.16 -8.43 -22.97
N LYS A 404 -22.86 -9.56 -23.62
CA LYS A 404 -23.83 -10.63 -23.88
C LYS A 404 -24.30 -11.31 -22.59
N ILE A 405 -23.39 -11.64 -21.68
CA ILE A 405 -23.74 -12.28 -20.40
C ILE A 405 -24.57 -11.31 -19.54
N ILE A 406 -24.20 -10.03 -19.46
CA ILE A 406 -24.97 -9.00 -18.75
C ILE A 406 -26.36 -8.83 -19.39
N SER A 407 -26.45 -8.82 -20.71
CA SER A 407 -27.73 -8.75 -21.43
C SER A 407 -28.63 -9.94 -21.12
N LYS A 408 -28.07 -11.16 -21.04
CA LYS A 408 -28.81 -12.37 -20.65
C LYS A 408 -29.23 -12.36 -19.18
N ALA A 409 -28.37 -11.90 -18.28
CA ALA A 409 -28.72 -11.71 -16.87
C ALA A 409 -29.86 -10.70 -16.71
N LYS A 410 -29.81 -9.58 -17.43
CA LYS A 410 -30.89 -8.58 -17.46
C LYS A 410 -32.19 -9.16 -18.03
N ALA A 411 -32.12 -9.96 -19.09
CA ALA A 411 -33.29 -10.63 -19.65
C ALA A 411 -33.91 -11.62 -18.66
N PHE A 412 -33.09 -12.31 -17.86
CA PHE A 412 -33.58 -13.19 -16.79
C PHE A 412 -34.25 -12.40 -15.67
N ASP A 413 -33.64 -11.30 -15.21
CA ASP A 413 -34.22 -10.44 -14.18
C ASP A 413 -35.55 -9.81 -14.62
N ASN A 414 -35.66 -9.45 -15.90
CA ASN A 414 -36.91 -8.94 -16.50
C ASN A 414 -38.05 -9.98 -16.56
N LEU A 415 -37.75 -11.28 -16.52
CA LEU A 415 -38.76 -12.33 -16.44
C LEU A 415 -39.23 -12.56 -15.00
N GLY A 416 -38.44 -12.14 -14.00
CA GLY A 416 -38.79 -12.20 -12.59
C GLY A 416 -39.56 -10.98 -12.09
N LEU A 417 -39.60 -10.79 -10.77
CA LEU A 417 -40.26 -9.68 -10.06
C LEU A 417 -39.65 -8.28 -10.35
N GLY A 418 -38.84 -8.13 -11.40
CA GLY A 418 -38.17 -6.87 -11.77
C GLY A 418 -36.96 -6.51 -10.91
N LEU A 419 -36.59 -7.35 -9.93
CA LEU A 419 -35.38 -7.15 -9.12
C LEU A 419 -34.15 -7.66 -9.88
N PRO A 420 -33.07 -6.85 -10.01
CA PRO A 420 -31.88 -7.18 -10.81
C PRO A 420 -30.92 -8.17 -10.09
N VAL A 421 -31.46 -9.28 -9.58
CA VAL A 421 -30.73 -10.22 -8.73
C VAL A 421 -29.67 -10.99 -9.52
N ALA A 422 -30.01 -11.54 -10.69
CA ALA A 422 -29.07 -12.28 -11.51
C ALA A 422 -27.99 -11.35 -12.09
N GLN A 423 -28.35 -10.14 -12.50
CA GLN A 423 -27.39 -9.13 -12.93
C GLN A 423 -26.41 -8.78 -11.79
N LEU A 424 -26.91 -8.61 -10.57
CA LEU A 424 -26.07 -8.37 -9.39
C LEU A 424 -25.13 -9.54 -9.16
N PHE A 425 -25.60 -10.78 -9.11
CA PHE A 425 -24.74 -11.96 -8.89
C PHE A 425 -23.70 -12.14 -9.98
N VAL A 426 -24.08 -11.96 -11.25
CA VAL A 426 -23.17 -12.05 -12.39
C VAL A 426 -22.09 -10.97 -12.31
N LYS A 427 -22.46 -9.72 -11.97
CA LYS A 427 -21.47 -8.65 -11.77
C LYS A 427 -20.55 -8.93 -10.59
N VAL A 428 -21.16 -9.33 -9.45
CA VAL A 428 -20.45 -9.65 -8.22
C VAL A 428 -19.52 -10.81 -8.41
N LEU A 429 -19.87 -11.89 -9.11
CA LEU A 429 -19.05 -13.11 -9.16
C LEU A 429 -18.15 -13.17 -10.40
N LEU A 430 -18.66 -12.78 -11.57
CA LEU A 430 -17.97 -12.95 -12.85
C LEU A 430 -17.21 -11.69 -13.29
N PHE A 431 -17.84 -10.51 -13.17
CA PHE A 431 -17.28 -9.25 -13.70
C PHE A 431 -16.52 -8.38 -12.69
N ARG A 432 -15.92 -9.00 -11.67
CA ARG A 432 -15.17 -8.32 -10.59
C ARG A 432 -13.99 -7.41 -11.01
N GLY A 433 -13.67 -7.22 -12.30
CA GLY A 433 -12.37 -6.65 -12.67
C GLY A 433 -12.19 -5.80 -13.94
N SER A 434 -13.07 -5.82 -14.95
CA SER A 434 -12.79 -5.08 -16.20
C SER A 434 -13.54 -3.75 -16.30
N THR A 435 -14.88 -3.78 -16.31
CA THR A 435 -15.71 -2.58 -16.52
C THR A 435 -16.01 -1.85 -15.22
N ASP A 436 -16.48 -2.56 -14.20
CA ASP A 436 -16.80 -1.95 -12.90
C ASP A 436 -15.54 -1.42 -12.20
N MET A 437 -14.37 -2.01 -12.47
CA MET A 437 -13.09 -1.57 -11.90
C MET A 437 -12.61 -0.24 -12.48
N MET A 438 -12.86 0.05 -13.76
CA MET A 438 -12.52 1.36 -14.34
C MET A 438 -13.44 2.44 -13.81
N CYS A 439 -14.75 2.16 -13.71
CA CYS A 439 -15.69 3.07 -13.04
C CYS A 439 -15.33 3.27 -11.57
N ALA A 440 -14.95 2.20 -10.87
CA ALA A 440 -14.49 2.27 -9.49
C ALA A 440 -13.20 3.09 -9.37
N ARG A 441 -12.20 2.88 -10.22
CA ARG A 441 -10.96 3.68 -10.22
C ARG A 441 -11.24 5.14 -10.50
N LEU A 442 -12.10 5.42 -11.49
CA LEU A 442 -12.50 6.78 -11.79
C LEU A 442 -13.20 7.42 -10.59
N ALA A 443 -14.12 6.71 -9.94
CA ALA A 443 -14.81 7.20 -8.75
C ALA A 443 -13.84 7.43 -7.57
N VAL A 444 -12.85 6.54 -7.34
CA VAL A 444 -11.80 6.77 -6.34
C VAL A 444 -11.00 8.01 -6.68
N HIS A 445 -10.51 8.14 -7.92
CA HIS A 445 -9.69 9.30 -8.32
C HIS A 445 -10.48 10.62 -8.35
N LEU A 446 -11.75 10.59 -8.71
CA LEU A 446 -12.62 11.77 -8.61
C LEU A 446 -12.78 12.19 -7.15
N ARG A 447 -13.02 11.24 -6.23
CA ARG A 447 -13.08 11.53 -4.79
C ARG A 447 -11.76 12.04 -4.22
N GLU A 448 -10.63 11.43 -4.60
CA GLU A 448 -9.30 11.91 -4.20
C GLU A 448 -9.06 13.33 -4.70
N LYS A 449 -9.42 13.61 -5.96
CA LYS A 449 -9.35 14.95 -6.53
C LYS A 449 -10.26 15.92 -5.78
N ASP A 450 -11.47 15.53 -5.45
CA ASP A 450 -12.42 16.38 -4.73
C ASP A 450 -11.91 16.67 -3.31
N GLY A 451 -11.38 15.67 -2.60
CA GLY A 451 -10.73 15.84 -1.30
C GLY A 451 -9.54 16.80 -1.37
N LEU A 452 -8.63 16.60 -2.33
CA LEU A 452 -7.49 17.50 -2.55
C LEU A 452 -7.95 18.92 -2.93
N SER A 453 -9.04 19.06 -3.68
CA SER A 453 -9.59 20.37 -4.02
C SER A 453 -10.16 21.12 -2.81
N GLN A 454 -10.78 20.39 -1.87
CA GLN A 454 -11.26 20.95 -0.62
C GLN A 454 -10.10 21.34 0.30
N GLU A 455 -9.06 20.52 0.42
CA GLU A 455 -7.84 20.85 1.17
C GLU A 455 -7.13 22.08 0.59
N LEU A 456 -7.08 22.18 -0.74
CA LEU A 456 -6.57 23.36 -1.43
C LEU A 456 -7.39 24.60 -1.08
N ALA A 457 -8.72 24.53 -1.17
CA ALA A 457 -9.60 25.66 -0.84
C ALA A 457 -9.48 26.08 0.65
N GLN A 458 -9.35 25.12 1.57
CA GLN A 458 -9.11 25.41 2.99
C GLN A 458 -7.75 26.07 3.22
N THR A 459 -6.72 25.60 2.52
CA THR A 459 -5.36 26.15 2.61
C THR A 459 -5.31 27.57 2.02
N GLU A 460 -5.97 27.83 0.90
CA GLU A 460 -6.11 29.16 0.33
C GLU A 460 -6.86 30.12 1.27
N SER A 461 -7.92 29.65 1.93
CA SER A 461 -8.65 30.42 2.94
C SER A 461 -7.76 30.77 4.14
N ARG A 462 -7.00 29.80 4.67
CA ARG A 462 -6.02 30.05 5.75
C ARG A 462 -4.93 31.02 5.32
N LEU A 463 -4.44 30.90 4.09
CA LEU A 463 -3.44 31.81 3.53
C LEU A 463 -4.00 33.23 3.40
N ALA A 464 -5.24 33.38 2.96
CA ALA A 464 -5.93 34.67 2.90
C ALA A 464 -6.12 35.30 4.29
N GLN A 465 -6.48 34.50 5.30
CA GLN A 465 -6.57 34.95 6.69
C GLN A 465 -5.22 35.45 7.22
N LEU A 466 -4.16 34.68 7.04
CA LEU A 466 -2.80 35.07 7.45
C LEU A 466 -2.33 36.34 6.73
N LYS A 467 -2.66 36.51 5.44
CA LYS A 467 -2.37 37.76 4.71
C LYS A 467 -3.12 38.96 5.28
N ALA A 468 -4.40 38.79 5.63
CA ALA A 468 -5.19 39.86 6.26
C ALA A 468 -4.64 40.23 7.64
N GLU A 469 -4.15 39.25 8.41
CA GLU A 469 -3.48 39.48 9.69
C GLU A 469 -2.16 40.24 9.52
N ILE A 470 -1.33 39.87 8.53
CA ILE A 470 -0.09 40.58 8.20
C ILE A 470 -0.40 42.04 7.81
N GLU A 471 -1.37 42.28 6.94
CA GLU A 471 -1.75 43.65 6.53
C GLU A 471 -2.29 44.47 7.72
N ALA A 472 -3.07 43.85 8.60
CA ALA A 472 -3.53 44.51 9.83
C ALA A 472 -2.37 44.86 10.76
N LYS A 473 -1.36 43.99 10.85
CA LYS A 473 -0.14 44.24 11.64
C LYS A 473 0.75 45.30 11.00
N ASP A 474 0.89 45.33 9.68
CA ASP A 474 1.62 46.37 8.97
C ASP A 474 0.97 47.75 9.17
N LYS A 475 -0.37 47.83 9.11
CA LYS A 475 -1.10 49.06 9.45
C LYS A 475 -0.89 49.48 10.90
N GLN A 476 -0.82 48.55 11.85
CA GLN A 476 -0.49 48.86 13.24
C GLN A 476 0.95 49.40 13.35
N VAL A 477 1.91 48.78 12.65
CA VAL A 477 3.31 49.23 12.64
C VAL A 477 3.43 50.63 12.03
N ASP A 478 2.75 50.91 10.93
CA ASP A 478 2.79 52.22 10.27
C ASP A 478 2.08 53.31 11.10
N ALA A 479 0.98 52.97 11.78
CA ALA A 479 0.34 53.86 12.74
C ALA A 479 1.28 54.23 13.90
N ILE A 480 1.99 53.23 14.45
CA ILE A 480 2.99 53.46 15.51
C ILE A 480 4.15 54.33 14.98
N LYS A 481 4.66 54.08 13.76
CA LYS A 481 5.70 54.92 13.14
C LYS A 481 5.23 56.36 12.91
N ALA A 482 3.99 56.56 12.47
CA ALA A 482 3.41 57.88 12.28
C ALA A 482 3.27 58.64 13.62
N GLU A 483 2.82 57.95 14.67
CA GLU A 483 2.74 58.50 16.03
C GLU A 483 4.14 58.91 16.53
N MET A 484 5.15 58.06 16.33
CA MET A 484 6.55 58.35 16.69
C MET A 484 7.15 59.54 15.93
N THR A 485 6.76 59.77 14.68
CA THR A 485 7.27 60.87 13.85
C THR A 485 6.52 62.19 14.09
N SER A 486 5.22 62.15 14.40
CA SER A 486 4.42 63.35 14.64
C SER A 486 4.75 64.06 15.96
N ASP A 487 5.17 63.30 16.99
CA ASP A 487 5.41 63.86 18.32
C ASP A 487 6.76 64.60 18.46
N GLY A 488 7.67 64.55 17.47
CA GLY A 488 8.94 65.32 17.42
C GLY A 488 9.97 65.05 18.53
N ALA A 489 9.52 64.56 19.68
CA ALA A 489 10.24 64.04 20.83
C ALA A 489 10.07 62.50 20.94
N GLY A 490 9.36 61.88 19.98
CA GLY A 490 8.89 60.49 20.05
C GLY A 490 9.97 59.43 20.21
N LEU A 491 11.18 59.63 19.69
CA LEU A 491 12.27 58.65 19.86
C LEU A 491 12.84 58.66 21.29
N GLU A 492 12.96 59.83 21.91
CA GLU A 492 13.39 59.94 23.30
C GLU A 492 12.25 59.63 24.27
N ALA A 493 11.00 59.99 23.94
CA ALA A 493 9.80 59.59 24.68
C ALA A 493 9.48 58.09 24.58
N ALA A 494 9.80 57.43 23.47
CA ALA A 494 9.68 55.98 23.30
C ALA A 494 10.86 55.24 23.96
N LYS A 495 12.06 55.85 24.03
CA LYS A 495 13.13 55.35 24.89
C LYS A 495 12.78 55.47 26.36
N THR A 496 12.21 56.58 26.83
CA THR A 496 11.76 56.72 28.21
C THR A 496 10.55 55.86 28.50
N ARG A 497 9.53 55.76 27.62
CA ARG A 497 8.41 54.82 27.81
C ARG A 497 8.86 53.35 27.72
N GLY A 498 9.79 53.03 26.83
CA GLY A 498 10.42 51.70 26.78
C GLY A 498 11.20 51.40 28.06
N ALA A 499 11.97 52.37 28.57
CA ALA A 499 12.67 52.27 29.84
C ALA A 499 11.69 52.19 31.03
N GLU A 500 10.56 52.91 31.01
CA GLU A 500 9.50 52.87 32.02
C GLU A 500 8.72 51.57 31.99
N VAL A 501 8.43 50.99 30.81
CA VAL A 501 7.80 49.67 30.69
C VAL A 501 8.77 48.59 31.17
N ILE A 502 10.06 48.69 30.83
CA ILE A 502 11.11 47.80 31.35
C ILE A 502 11.30 47.99 32.85
N GLN A 503 11.20 49.22 33.36
CA GLN A 503 11.32 49.53 34.79
C GLN A 503 10.10 49.11 35.57
N ALA A 504 8.88 49.26 35.04
CA ALA A 504 7.64 48.74 35.60
C ALA A 504 7.61 47.20 35.57
N ALA A 505 8.18 46.58 34.53
CA ALA A 505 8.40 45.14 34.49
C ALA A 505 9.44 44.70 35.55
N ARG A 506 10.51 45.48 35.77
CA ARG A 506 11.48 45.24 36.85
C ARG A 506 10.91 45.46 38.24
N GLU A 507 10.06 46.45 38.43
CA GLU A 507 9.37 46.71 39.70
C GLU A 507 8.34 45.60 39.97
N LYS A 508 7.59 45.14 38.95
CA LYS A 508 6.73 43.96 39.08
C LYS A 508 7.54 42.69 39.37
N ALA A 509 8.70 42.52 38.74
CA ALA A 509 9.59 41.39 39.02
C ALA A 509 10.15 41.47 40.45
N ALA A 510 10.55 42.66 40.93
CA ALA A 510 11.04 42.85 42.29
C ALA A 510 9.94 42.70 43.35
N VAL A 511 8.70 43.12 43.05
CA VAL A 511 7.52 42.85 43.89
C VAL A 511 7.21 41.36 43.91
N LEU A 512 7.33 40.66 42.77
CA LEU A 512 7.27 39.21 42.76
C LEU A 512 8.39 38.62 43.62
N ASP A 513 9.66 39.01 43.45
CA ASP A 513 10.77 38.51 44.26
C ASP A 513 10.56 38.74 45.76
N GLN A 514 9.96 39.87 46.15
CA GLN A 514 9.59 40.16 47.53
C GLN A 514 8.44 39.29 48.03
N GLN A 515 7.40 39.06 47.20
CA GLN A 515 6.32 38.12 47.49
C GLN A 515 6.83 36.67 47.58
N VAL A 516 7.86 36.33 46.81
CA VAL A 516 8.53 35.03 46.84
C VAL A 516 9.39 34.87 48.10
N ALA A 517 10.07 35.94 48.53
CA ALA A 517 10.81 35.96 49.79
C ALA A 517 9.88 35.90 51.02
N GLU A 518 8.75 36.59 51.00
CA GLU A 518 7.72 36.52 52.05
C GLU A 518 7.02 35.14 52.05
N ALA A 519 6.77 34.54 50.89
CA ALA A 519 6.25 33.18 50.79
C ALA A 519 7.26 32.12 51.26
N ALA A 520 8.56 32.32 51.03
CA ALA A 520 9.62 31.44 51.52
C ALA A 520 9.79 31.46 53.04
N ALA A 521 9.31 32.51 53.72
CA ALA A 521 9.29 32.59 55.18
C ALA A 521 8.09 31.86 55.84
N ASN A 522 7.15 31.34 55.06
CA ASN A 522 5.93 30.69 55.56
C ASN A 522 5.93 29.18 55.20
N PRO A 523 6.18 28.27 56.17
CA PRO A 523 6.61 26.89 55.90
C PRO A 523 5.55 25.90 55.40
N ASP A 524 4.32 26.31 55.07
CA ASP A 524 3.20 25.40 54.77
C ASP A 524 2.63 25.51 53.33
N SER A 525 3.47 25.89 52.35
CA SER A 525 2.99 26.34 51.02
C SER A 525 3.53 25.54 49.83
N GLN A 526 3.23 24.24 49.77
CA GLN A 526 3.59 23.38 48.63
C GLN A 526 2.89 23.81 47.31
N ASP A 527 1.69 24.40 47.41
CA ASP A 527 0.96 24.99 46.27
C ASP A 527 1.60 26.29 45.74
N MET A 528 2.28 27.05 46.60
CA MET A 528 3.01 28.25 46.15
C MET A 528 4.32 27.91 45.46
N LEU A 529 5.02 26.84 45.86
CA LEU A 529 6.20 26.34 45.14
C LEU A 529 5.84 25.89 43.71
N ASN A 530 4.67 25.27 43.53
CA ASN A 530 4.16 24.90 42.21
C ASN A 530 3.77 26.14 41.38
N THR A 531 3.19 27.16 42.03
CA THR A 531 2.87 28.44 41.37
C THR A 531 4.14 29.19 40.97
N LEU A 532 5.16 29.19 41.83
CA LEU A 532 6.47 29.79 41.57
C LEU A 532 7.17 29.10 40.40
N LYS A 533 7.18 27.77 40.39
CA LYS A 533 7.74 26.98 39.30
C LYS A 533 7.03 27.27 37.99
N SER A 534 5.69 27.33 38.01
CA SER A 534 4.90 27.71 36.83
C SER A 534 5.21 29.12 36.33
N MET A 535 5.43 30.08 37.23
CA MET A 535 5.78 31.46 36.83
C MET A 535 7.21 31.55 36.29
N MET A 536 8.15 30.79 36.86
CA MET A 536 9.53 30.73 36.37
C MET A 536 9.59 30.06 34.99
N ASP A 537 8.87 28.95 34.80
CA ASP A 537 8.76 28.26 33.51
C ASP A 537 8.14 29.17 32.44
N LYS A 538 7.09 29.94 32.78
CA LYS A 538 6.49 30.95 31.89
C LYS A 538 7.43 32.11 31.56
N ALA A 539 8.26 32.54 32.53
CA ALA A 539 9.25 33.59 32.31
C ALA A 539 10.39 33.10 31.39
N PHE A 540 10.79 31.84 31.50
CA PHE A 540 11.75 31.21 30.59
C PHE A 540 11.16 31.00 29.19
N GLU A 541 9.93 30.52 29.07
CA GLU A 541 9.23 30.41 27.79
C GLU A 541 9.10 31.78 27.10
N ALA A 542 8.78 32.83 27.86
CA ALA A 542 8.71 34.20 27.31
C ALA A 542 10.08 34.71 26.85
N ALA A 543 11.16 34.37 27.57
CA ALA A 543 12.53 34.74 27.20
C ALA A 543 13.01 33.98 25.95
N ASP A 544 12.70 32.68 25.85
CA ASP A 544 13.02 31.87 24.67
C ASP A 544 12.18 32.28 23.46
N ALA A 545 10.89 32.57 23.64
CA ALA A 545 10.05 33.13 22.59
C ALA A 545 10.58 34.48 22.08
N ALA A 546 11.05 35.36 22.98
CA ALA A 546 11.66 36.63 22.59
C ALA A 546 13.00 36.44 21.85
N LYS A 547 13.80 35.45 22.26
CA LYS A 547 15.06 35.08 21.57
C LYS A 547 14.79 34.52 20.18
N ASP A 548 13.80 33.66 20.03
CA ASP A 548 13.41 33.08 18.74
C ASP A 548 12.78 34.13 17.82
N GLN A 549 11.97 35.03 18.36
CA GLN A 549 11.40 36.15 17.60
C GLN A 549 12.49 37.12 17.15
N ALA A 550 13.50 37.40 17.97
CA ALA A 550 14.66 38.19 17.58
C ALA A 550 15.50 37.50 16.49
N LYS A 551 15.66 36.17 16.58
CA LYS A 551 16.37 35.37 15.57
C LYS A 551 15.61 35.32 14.24
N GLN A 552 14.29 35.17 14.29
CA GLN A 552 13.43 35.23 13.10
C GLN A 552 13.46 36.61 12.44
N ALA A 553 13.37 37.70 13.23
CA ALA A 553 13.49 39.06 12.72
C ALA A 553 14.86 39.32 12.09
N ALA A 554 15.95 38.82 12.68
CA ALA A 554 17.28 38.91 12.11
C ALA A 554 17.41 38.12 10.78
N ASN A 555 16.83 36.92 10.70
CA ASN A 555 16.84 36.10 9.48
C ASN A 555 15.98 36.72 8.36
N GLN A 556 14.83 37.31 8.70
CA GLN A 556 13.98 38.03 7.74
C GLN A 556 14.69 39.29 7.22
N ALA A 557 15.37 40.05 8.09
CA ALA A 557 16.18 41.19 7.68
C ALA A 557 17.36 40.78 6.78
N ALA A 558 18.01 39.65 7.08
CA ALA A 558 19.08 39.09 6.24
C ALA A 558 18.57 38.62 4.88
N SER A 559 17.40 37.97 4.82
CA SER A 559 16.74 37.55 3.57
C SER A 559 16.38 38.76 2.71
N ALA A 560 15.71 39.76 3.29
CA ALA A 560 15.32 40.97 2.58
C ALA A 560 16.54 41.75 2.04
N ALA A 561 17.66 41.75 2.79
CA ALA A 561 18.92 42.30 2.31
C ALA A 561 19.53 41.48 1.15
N GLY A 562 19.42 40.14 1.19
CA GLY A 562 19.82 39.25 0.10
C GLY A 562 19.00 39.46 -1.18
N ASP A 563 17.69 39.62 -1.05
CA ASP A 563 16.78 39.87 -2.17
C ASP A 563 17.01 41.26 -2.79
N LEU A 564 17.27 42.28 -1.95
CA LEU A 564 17.66 43.62 -2.42
C LEU A 564 19.03 43.62 -3.11
N ALA A 565 20.00 42.82 -2.63
CA ALA A 565 21.30 42.68 -3.29
C ALA A 565 21.20 41.92 -4.63
N ALA A 566 20.32 40.91 -4.71
CA ALA A 566 20.05 40.19 -5.95
C ALA A 566 19.33 41.08 -6.98
N ALA A 567 18.36 41.90 -6.55
CA ALA A 567 17.68 42.88 -7.39
C ALA A 567 18.61 44.02 -7.85
N ALA A 568 19.63 44.38 -7.05
CA ALA A 568 20.64 45.37 -7.41
C ALA A 568 21.70 44.85 -8.40
N GLY A 569 21.73 43.55 -8.73
CA GLY A 569 22.65 42.97 -9.72
C GLY A 569 22.46 43.48 -11.15
N GLU A 570 21.39 44.22 -11.43
CA GLU A 570 21.05 44.74 -12.76
C GLU A 570 21.44 46.23 -12.97
N TYR A 571 21.84 46.97 -11.93
CA TYR A 571 22.28 48.38 -12.02
C TYR A 571 23.46 48.71 -11.09
N ASP A 572 24.30 49.68 -11.48
CA ASP A 572 25.56 50.11 -10.83
C ASP A 572 25.40 50.76 -9.43
N TYR A 573 24.80 50.05 -8.48
CA TYR A 573 24.58 50.46 -7.09
C TYR A 573 25.27 49.54 -6.06
N LYS A 574 26.33 48.85 -6.48
CA LYS A 574 27.07 47.90 -5.64
C LYS A 574 27.53 48.50 -4.30
N GLY A 575 27.94 49.77 -4.30
CA GLY A 575 28.37 50.46 -3.08
C GLY A 575 27.24 50.80 -2.09
N ALA A 576 26.01 51.01 -2.56
CA ALA A 576 24.86 51.24 -1.68
C ALA A 576 24.40 49.93 -1.04
N ALA A 577 24.36 48.84 -1.83
CA ALA A 577 24.01 47.50 -1.34
C ALA A 577 24.99 47.00 -0.27
N GLU A 578 26.30 47.14 -0.48
CA GLU A 578 27.33 46.79 0.53
C GLU A 578 27.19 47.63 1.81
N LYS A 579 26.84 48.92 1.69
CA LYS A 579 26.61 49.80 2.86
C LYS A 579 25.39 49.38 3.66
N TYR A 580 24.26 49.05 3.01
CA TYR A 580 23.05 48.60 3.71
C TYR A 580 23.21 47.20 4.31
N ALA A 581 23.89 46.28 3.62
CA ALA A 581 24.24 44.97 4.16
C ALA A 581 25.14 45.10 5.40
N GLY A 582 26.13 46.01 5.38
CA GLY A 582 26.98 46.30 6.55
C GLY A 582 26.22 46.89 7.72
N GLN A 583 25.28 47.81 7.47
CA GLN A 583 24.43 48.39 8.53
C GLN A 583 23.48 47.36 9.14
N ALA A 584 22.89 46.48 8.32
CA ALA A 584 22.03 45.40 8.79
C ALA A 584 22.81 44.35 9.61
N ALA A 585 24.02 43.99 9.18
CA ALA A 585 24.90 43.10 9.92
C ALA A 585 25.36 43.71 11.26
N SER A 586 25.66 45.01 11.29
CA SER A 586 25.99 45.73 12.53
C SER A 586 24.79 45.74 13.49
N ALA A 587 23.60 46.08 13.01
CA ALA A 587 22.39 46.10 13.82
C ALA A 587 22.06 44.71 14.37
N ALA A 588 22.17 43.66 13.56
CA ALA A 588 22.01 42.27 14.01
C ALA A 588 23.04 41.88 15.08
N GLY A 589 24.29 42.35 14.95
CA GLY A 589 25.33 42.20 15.97
C GLY A 589 24.98 42.89 17.28
N ASP A 590 24.47 44.12 17.22
CA ASP A 590 24.05 44.90 18.39
C ASP A 590 22.85 44.24 19.10
N TYR A 591 21.85 43.74 18.36
CA TYR A 591 20.72 43.00 18.93
C TYR A 591 21.15 41.70 19.59
N LYS A 592 22.09 40.96 18.97
CA LYS A 592 22.66 39.76 19.55
C LYS A 592 23.40 40.05 20.85
N ALA A 593 24.23 41.09 20.89
CA ALA A 593 24.98 41.49 22.08
C ALA A 593 24.05 41.93 23.22
N VAL A 594 22.95 42.64 22.90
CA VAL A 594 21.93 43.03 23.87
C VAL A 594 21.19 41.80 24.42
N ALA A 595 20.82 40.85 23.56
CA ALA A 595 20.17 39.60 23.98
C ALA A 595 21.08 38.74 24.88
N GLU A 596 22.36 38.58 24.52
CA GLU A 596 23.35 37.85 25.32
C GLU A 596 23.58 38.52 26.69
N LYS A 597 23.65 39.86 26.73
CA LYS A 597 23.77 40.62 27.98
C LYS A 597 22.57 40.39 28.90
N TYR A 598 21.35 40.37 28.36
CA TYR A 598 20.14 40.14 29.17
C TYR A 598 19.99 38.69 29.62
N ALA A 599 20.35 37.72 28.77
CA ALA A 599 20.43 36.32 29.17
C ALA A 599 21.43 36.11 30.32
N GLY A 600 22.60 36.76 30.26
CA GLY A 600 23.58 36.72 31.34
C GLY A 600 23.09 37.36 32.64
N GLN A 601 22.35 38.48 32.57
CA GLN A 601 21.76 39.13 33.74
C GLN A 601 20.65 38.29 34.37
N ALA A 602 19.80 37.64 33.57
CA ALA A 602 18.77 36.73 34.05
C ALA A 602 19.38 35.48 34.71
N ALA A 603 20.42 34.90 34.11
CA ALA A 603 21.14 33.76 34.68
C ALA A 603 21.84 34.11 36.01
N ALA A 604 22.40 35.32 36.12
CA ALA A 604 23.00 35.81 37.36
C ALA A 604 21.95 36.01 38.45
N ALA A 605 20.82 36.65 38.14
CA ALA A 605 19.72 36.84 39.09
C ALA A 605 19.14 35.50 39.57
N ALA A 606 18.96 34.53 38.66
CA ALA A 606 18.51 33.18 39.02
C ALA A 606 19.51 32.44 39.93
N LYS A 607 20.82 32.64 39.70
CA LYS A 607 21.87 32.04 40.53
C LYS A 607 21.94 32.67 41.92
N ASP A 608 21.80 33.99 42.02
CA ASP A 608 21.76 34.71 43.29
C ASP A 608 20.50 34.32 44.10
N ALA A 609 19.34 34.21 43.46
CA ALA A 609 18.11 33.73 44.09
C ALA A 609 18.24 32.28 44.60
N ALA A 610 18.89 31.40 43.83
CA ALA A 610 19.11 30.02 44.26
C ALA A 610 20.14 29.87 45.39
N SER A 611 21.08 30.81 45.52
CA SER A 611 22.07 30.80 46.61
C SER A 611 21.49 31.17 47.98
N GLY A 612 20.28 31.76 48.02
CA GLY A 612 19.55 32.09 49.24
C GLY A 612 18.65 30.97 49.79
N LEU A 613 18.49 29.84 49.06
CA LEU A 613 17.66 28.73 49.49
C LEU A 613 18.45 27.79 50.42
N PRO A 614 17.94 27.46 51.63
CA PRO A 614 18.68 26.73 52.65
C PRO A 614 18.84 25.21 52.38
N ASP A 615 18.32 24.70 51.27
CA ASP A 615 18.32 23.26 50.96
C ASP A 615 19.36 22.90 49.88
N HIS A 616 20.35 22.10 50.29
CA HIS A 616 21.59 21.84 49.56
C HIS A 616 21.37 21.09 48.23
N ASP A 617 20.27 20.33 48.11
CA ASP A 617 19.97 19.49 46.94
C ASP A 617 19.35 20.28 45.76
N TYR A 618 18.67 21.41 46.06
CA TYR A 618 18.09 22.29 45.04
C TYR A 618 19.14 23.24 44.44
N ALA A 619 20.08 23.71 45.27
CA ALA A 619 21.15 24.60 44.84
C ALA A 619 22.04 23.96 43.75
N ASP A 620 22.33 22.66 43.84
CA ASP A 620 23.13 21.95 42.84
C ASP A 620 22.39 21.74 41.51
N LYS A 621 21.06 21.55 41.53
CA LYS A 621 20.22 21.48 40.32
C LYS A 621 20.16 22.80 39.56
N VAL A 622 19.97 23.93 40.25
CA VAL A 622 19.98 25.26 39.60
C VAL A 622 21.37 25.60 39.07
N LYS A 623 22.42 25.25 39.81
CA LYS A 623 23.81 25.45 39.38
C LYS A 623 24.16 24.68 38.11
N SER A 624 23.58 23.49 37.91
CA SER A 624 23.72 22.70 36.67
C SER A 624 22.97 23.32 35.48
N LEU A 625 21.79 23.90 35.70
CA LEU A 625 21.02 24.60 34.66
C LEU A 625 21.70 25.89 34.21
N GLY A 626 22.27 26.66 35.15
CA GLY A 626 23.05 27.86 34.82
C GLY A 626 24.33 27.59 34.03
N GLN A 627 24.96 26.41 34.19
CA GLN A 627 26.13 26.01 33.40
C GLN A 627 25.78 25.60 31.96
N ASN A 628 24.57 25.08 31.72
CA ASN A 628 24.11 24.74 30.37
C ASN A 628 23.66 25.96 29.55
N PHE A 629 23.25 27.06 30.19
CA PHE A 629 22.89 28.31 29.51
C PHE A 629 24.09 29.18 29.10
N GLY A 630 25.26 28.96 29.70
CA GLY A 630 26.51 29.68 29.38
C GLY A 630 27.35 29.06 28.26
N ARG A 631 26.95 27.89 27.74
CA ARG A 631 27.46 27.29 26.50
C ARG A 631 26.48 27.58 25.37
#